data_AF-A0A2D7R9K6-F1
#
_entry.id   AF-A0A2D7R9K6-F1
#
_cell.length_a   1.000
_cell.length_b   1.000
_cell.length_c   1.000
_cell.angle_alpha   90.00
_cell.angle_beta   90.00
_cell.angle_gamma   90.00
#
_symmetry.space_group_name_H-M   'P 1'
#
loop_
_entity.id
_entity.type
_entity.pdbx_description
1 polymer ?
#
loop_
_entity_poly.entity_id
_entity_poly.type
_entity_poly.pdbx_seq_one_letter_code
_entity_poly.pdbx_strand_id
1 'polypeptide(L)'
;MENIPILLHGAVAGLILYQSAIVAPNVFLLLPPENSSLILRTVFPSFFLTILVLSLLSSLCSLLYLNWSTAVIGGVSASLSMVAYLMIPITNRSRDEGNNEQFNRLHLLSVVITLIILLLSISVALL
;
A
#
# COMPACT_ATOMS: atom_id res chain seq x y z
N MET A 1 8.22 0.67 24.87
CA MET A 1 7.13 1.05 23.94
C MET A 1 7.61 1.93 22.79
N GLU A 2 8.84 2.46 22.84
CA GLU A 2 9.44 3.28 21.76
C GLU A 2 9.59 2.54 20.42
N ASN A 3 9.60 1.20 20.41
CA ASN A 3 9.73 0.40 19.19
C ASN A 3 8.41 0.15 18.46
N ILE A 4 7.26 0.60 19.00
CA ILE A 4 5.95 0.37 18.37
C ILE A 4 5.87 0.98 16.96
N PRO A 5 6.29 2.22 16.70
CA PRO A 5 6.31 2.77 15.35
C PRO A 5 7.17 1.96 14.37
N ILE A 6 8.35 1.52 14.80
CA ILE A 6 9.24 0.68 13.99
C ILE A 6 8.55 -0.64 13.64
N LEU A 7 7.89 -1.29 14.60
CA LEU A 7 7.14 -2.52 14.37
C LEU A 7 6.00 -2.31 13.36
N LEU A 8 5.26 -1.20 13.45
CA LEU A 8 4.17 -0.87 12.55
C LEU A 8 4.67 -0.62 11.13
N HIS A 9 5.78 0.11 10.95
CA HIS A 9 6.41 0.28 9.65
C HIS A 9 6.98 -1.03 9.09
N GLY A 10 7.55 -1.89 9.94
CA GLY A 10 7.96 -3.24 9.57
C GLY A 10 6.79 -4.09 9.08
N ALA A 11 5.63 -4.00 9.73
CA ALA A 11 4.40 -4.68 9.29
C ALA A 11 3.90 -4.14 7.94
N VAL A 12 3.94 -2.83 7.70
CA VAL A 12 3.62 -2.22 6.40
C VAL A 12 4.57 -2.73 5.31
N ALA A 13 5.88 -2.71 5.56
CA ALA A 13 6.87 -3.19 4.59
C ALA A 13 6.66 -4.69 4.29
N GLY A 14 6.47 -5.51 5.33
CA GLY A 14 6.18 -6.94 5.20
C GLY A 14 4.89 -7.21 4.41
N LEU A 15 3.82 -6.46 4.67
CA LEU A 15 2.56 -6.57 3.95
C LEU A 15 2.73 -6.25 2.45
N ILE A 16 3.44 -5.17 2.12
CA ILE A 16 3.73 -4.79 0.73
C ILE A 16 4.53 -5.88 0.02
N LEU A 17 5.61 -6.36 0.66
CA LEU A 17 6.46 -7.41 0.09
C LEU A 17 5.71 -8.73 -0.08
N TYR A 18 4.94 -9.15 0.92
CA TYR A 18 4.14 -10.37 0.86
C TYR A 18 3.09 -10.29 -0.26
N GLN A 19 2.33 -9.19 -0.34
CA GLN A 19 1.33 -9.01 -1.38
C GLN A 19 1.97 -8.99 -2.78
N SER A 20 3.07 -8.27 -2.95
CA SER A 20 3.67 -8.01 -4.27
C SER A 20 4.53 -9.16 -4.78
N ALA A 21 5.30 -9.81 -3.89
CA ALA A 21 6.25 -10.85 -4.28
C ALA A 21 5.67 -12.26 -4.19
N ILE A 22 4.62 -12.48 -3.41
CA ILE A 22 4.05 -13.82 -3.17
C ILE A 22 2.60 -13.90 -3.62
N VAL A 23 1.71 -13.04 -3.09
CA VAL A 23 0.26 -13.18 -3.35
C VAL A 23 -0.07 -12.88 -4.81
N ALA A 24 0.29 -11.70 -5.32
CA ALA A 24 -0.07 -11.29 -6.68
C ALA A 24 0.50 -12.24 -7.76
N PRO A 25 1.79 -12.65 -7.73
CA PRO A 25 2.32 -13.60 -8.69
C PRO A 25 1.61 -14.95 -8.66
N ASN A 26 1.32 -15.50 -7.48
CA ASN A 26 0.59 -16.76 -7.35
C ASN A 26 -0.85 -16.66 -7.84
N VAL A 27 -1.54 -15.54 -7.59
CA VAL A 27 -2.89 -15.29 -8.12
C VAL A 27 -2.90 -15.25 -9.64
N PHE A 28 -1.92 -14.58 -10.26
CA PHE A 28 -1.81 -14.55 -11.72
C PHE A 28 -1.37 -15.89 -12.32
N LEU A 29 -0.57 -16.68 -11.60
CA LEU A 29 -0.07 -17.98 -12.06
C LEU A 29 -1.15 -19.07 -12.00
N LEU A 30 -1.92 -19.10 -10.91
CA LEU A 30 -2.78 -20.24 -10.58
C LEU A 30 -4.22 -20.11 -11.09
N LEU A 31 -4.65 -18.91 -11.50
CA LEU A 31 -6.05 -18.63 -11.83
C LEU A 31 -6.23 -18.10 -13.25
N PRO A 32 -7.37 -18.40 -13.89
CA PRO A 32 -7.76 -17.74 -15.13
C PRO A 32 -7.81 -16.21 -14.99
N PRO A 33 -7.61 -15.44 -16.07
CA PRO A 33 -7.60 -13.97 -16.05
C PRO A 33 -8.85 -13.33 -15.41
N GLU A 34 -10.03 -13.91 -15.64
CA GLU A 34 -11.30 -13.44 -15.08
C GLU A 34 -11.32 -13.58 -13.55
N ASN A 35 -10.89 -14.75 -13.04
CA ASN A 35 -10.86 -15.04 -11.61
C ASN A 35 -9.77 -14.25 -10.89
N SER A 36 -8.58 -14.12 -11.49
CA SER A 36 -7.49 -13.32 -10.90
C SER A 36 -7.88 -11.84 -10.78
N SER A 37 -8.55 -11.28 -11.79
CA SER A 37 -9.10 -9.92 -11.74
C SER A 37 -10.10 -9.76 -10.58
N LEU A 38 -11.04 -10.68 -10.41
CA LEU A 38 -12.04 -10.64 -9.34
C LEU A 38 -11.40 -10.66 -7.95
N ILE A 39 -10.42 -11.55 -7.73
CA ILE A 39 -9.71 -11.65 -6.45
C ILE A 39 -8.95 -10.35 -6.16
N LEU A 40 -8.18 -9.85 -7.13
CA LEU A 40 -7.36 -8.66 -6.92
C LEU A 40 -8.21 -7.41 -6.63
N ARG A 41 -9.35 -7.25 -7.31
CA ARG A 41 -10.31 -6.17 -7.03
C ARG A 41 -10.88 -6.20 -5.61
N THR A 42 -10.95 -7.39 -5.03
CA THR A 42 -11.44 -7.60 -3.66
C THR A 42 -10.32 -7.38 -2.63
N VAL A 43 -9.10 -7.80 -2.95
CA VAL A 43 -7.95 -7.73 -2.03
C VAL A 43 -7.35 -6.33 -1.94
N PHE A 44 -7.24 -5.60 -3.06
CA PHE A 44 -6.60 -4.28 -3.08
C PHE A 44 -7.24 -3.23 -2.15
N PRO A 45 -8.57 -3.11 -2.04
CA PRO A 45 -9.20 -2.19 -1.08
C PRO A 45 -8.75 -2.46 0.35
N SER A 46 -8.82 -3.71 0.80
CA SER A 46 -8.39 -4.10 2.15
C SER A 46 -6.89 -3.93 2.36
N PHE A 47 -6.08 -4.17 1.33
CA PHE A 47 -4.63 -3.97 1.35
C PHE A 47 -4.26 -2.50 1.62
N PHE A 48 -4.77 -1.55 0.83
CA PHE A 48 -4.47 -0.13 1.02
C PHE A 48 -5.11 0.44 2.29
N LEU A 49 -6.28 -0.06 2.69
CA LEU A 49 -6.89 0.31 3.98
C LEU A 49 -6.03 -0.14 5.17
N THR A 50 -5.46 -1.35 5.09
CA THR A 50 -4.58 -1.88 6.16
C THR A 50 -3.30 -1.04 6.27
N ILE A 51 -2.67 -0.70 5.13
CA ILE A 51 -1.50 0.19 5.11
C ILE A 51 -1.84 1.57 5.69
N LEU A 52 -3.01 2.13 5.32
CA LEU A 52 -3.48 3.41 5.84
C LEU A 52 -3.60 3.39 7.37
N VAL A 53 -4.30 2.38 7.92
CA VAL A 53 -4.54 2.26 9.36
C VAL A 53 -3.23 2.07 10.12
N LEU A 54 -2.35 1.17 9.66
CA LEU A 54 -1.06 0.93 10.31
C LEU A 54 -0.16 2.17 10.27
N SER A 55 -0.14 2.89 9.14
CA SER A 55 0.66 4.11 8.99
C SER A 55 0.13 5.26 9.84
N LEU A 56 -1.19 5.42 9.94
CA LEU A 56 -1.81 6.40 10.84
C LEU A 56 -1.52 6.09 12.31
N LEU A 57 -1.64 4.82 12.70
CA LEU A 57 -1.34 4.41 14.07
C LEU A 57 0.14 4.66 14.40
N SER A 58 1.05 4.36 13.47
CA SER A 58 2.48 4.65 13.62
C SER A 58 2.74 6.15 13.78
N SER A 59 2.08 6.97 12.96
CA SER A 59 2.20 8.43 13.02
C SER A 59 1.73 8.98 14.37
N LEU A 60 0.56 8.55 14.85
CA LEU A 60 0.02 8.95 16.15
C LEU A 60 0.93 8.51 17.32
N CYS A 61 1.39 7.25 17.32
CA CYS A 61 2.33 6.77 18.33
C CYS A 61 3.64 7.57 18.31
N SER A 62 4.16 7.91 17.14
CA SER A 62 5.40 8.68 17.01
C SER A 62 5.26 10.10 17.55
N LEU A 63 4.10 10.73 17.37
CA LEU A 63 3.79 12.04 17.96
C LEU A 63 3.78 11.97 19.50
N LEU A 64 3.23 10.90 20.09
CA LEU A 64 3.24 10.70 21.55
C LEU A 64 4.65 10.52 22.11
N TYR A 65 5.57 9.97 21.32
CA TYR A 65 6.99 9.81 21.68
C TYR A 65 7.89 10.96 21.20
N LEU A 66 7.31 12.05 20.68
CA LEU A 66 8.05 13.20 20.15
C LEU A 66 9.04 12.86 19.01
N ASN A 67 8.85 11.73 18.33
CA ASN A 67 9.62 11.34 17.15
C ASN A 67 8.99 11.92 15.89
N TRP A 68 9.27 13.20 15.63
CA TRP A 68 8.69 13.94 14.51
C TRP A 68 9.02 13.34 13.14
N SER A 69 10.24 12.85 12.95
CA SER A 69 10.67 12.23 11.69
C SER A 69 9.80 11.03 11.33
N THR A 70 9.64 10.08 12.27
CA THR A 70 8.79 8.91 12.06
C THR A 70 7.31 9.29 11.96
N ALA A 71 6.86 10.31 12.70
CA ALA A 71 5.49 10.81 12.61
C ALA A 71 5.14 11.34 11.21
N VAL A 72 6.05 12.12 10.60
CA VAL A 72 5.91 12.63 9.23
C VAL A 72 5.91 11.49 8.22
N ILE A 73 6.83 10.53 8.35
CA ILE A 73 6.88 9.37 7.47
C ILE A 73 5.57 8.56 7.53
N GLY A 74 5.06 8.29 8.73
CA GLY A 74 3.76 7.62 8.92
C GLY A 74 2.60 8.40 8.31
N GLY A 75 2.57 9.73 8.48
CA GLY A 75 1.56 10.60 7.90
C GLY A 75 1.58 10.61 6.37
N VAL A 76 2.77 10.74 5.77
CA VAL A 76 2.94 10.69 4.30
C VAL A 76 2.52 9.32 3.75
N SER A 77 2.96 8.23 4.37
CA SER A 77 2.58 6.87 3.97
C SER A 77 1.07 6.64 4.05
N ALA A 78 0.42 7.15 5.11
CA ALA A 78 -1.03 7.12 5.24
C ALA A 78 -1.73 7.89 4.10
N SER A 79 -1.32 9.13 3.84
CA SER A 79 -1.90 9.95 2.75
C SER A 79 -1.72 9.29 1.38
N LEU A 80 -0.53 8.77 1.10
CA LEU A 80 -0.23 8.04 -0.14
C LEU A 80 -1.10 6.79 -0.29
N SER A 81 -1.27 6.01 0.78
CA SER A 81 -2.15 4.83 0.77
C SER A 81 -3.61 5.20 0.54
N MET A 82 -4.07 6.33 1.11
CA MET A 82 -5.42 6.86 0.87
C MET A 82 -5.62 7.25 -0.59
N VAL A 83 -4.64 7.91 -1.21
CA VAL A 83 -4.69 8.23 -2.65
C VAL A 83 -4.79 6.95 -3.48
N ALA A 84 -3.96 5.94 -3.20
CA ALA A 84 -4.01 4.66 -3.90
C ALA A 84 -5.36 3.93 -3.72
N TYR A 85 -5.94 3.97 -2.52
CA TYR A 85 -7.27 3.43 -2.24
C TYR A 85 -8.36 4.11 -3.10
N LEU A 86 -8.35 5.45 -3.17
CA LEU A 86 -9.32 6.23 -3.95
C LEU A 86 -9.16 6.03 -5.47
N MET A 87 -7.97 5.66 -5.94
CA MET A 87 -7.72 5.36 -7.35
C MET A 87 -8.34 4.03 -7.82
N ILE A 88 -8.55 3.05 -6.92
CA ILE A 88 -9.06 1.71 -7.26
C ILE A 88 -10.30 1.73 -8.17
N PRO A 89 -11.40 2.45 -7.84
CA PRO A 89 -12.60 2.45 -8.69
C PRO A 89 -12.33 2.98 -10.09
N ILE A 90 -11.46 4.00 -10.22
CA ILE A 90 -11.11 4.59 -11.51
C ILE A 90 -10.27 3.60 -12.32
N THR A 91 -9.27 2.96 -11.70
CA THR A 91 -8.42 1.95 -12.34
C THR A 91 -9.26 0.76 -12.83
N ASN A 92 -10.17 0.25 -12.00
CA ASN A 92 -11.04 -0.87 -12.38
C ASN A 92 -11.99 -0.50 -13.51
N ARG A 93 -12.57 0.70 -13.46
CA ARG A 93 -13.44 1.22 -14.53
C ARG A 93 -12.70 1.33 -15.86
N SER A 94 -11.48 1.88 -15.87
CA SER A 94 -10.67 1.97 -17.10
C SER A 94 -10.38 0.60 -17.70
N ARG A 95 -10.20 -0.43 -16.86
CA ARG A 95 -10.03 -1.81 -17.31
C ARG A 95 -11.30 -2.38 -17.93
N ASP A 96 -12.45 -2.13 -17.30
CA ASP A 96 -13.76 -2.63 -17.73
C ASP A 96 -14.22 -1.96 -19.04
N GLU A 97 -13.89 -0.70 -19.25
CA GLU A 97 -14.17 0.06 -20.48
C GLU A 97 -13.17 -0.24 -21.61
N GLY A 98 -12.16 -1.09 -21.38
CA GLY A 98 -11.12 -1.39 -22.37
C GLY A 98 -10.11 -0.25 -22.63
N ASN A 99 -10.12 0.80 -21.80
CA ASN A 99 -9.20 1.92 -21.87
C ASN A 99 -7.83 1.55 -21.28
N ASN A 100 -7.06 0.78 -22.05
CA ASN A 100 -5.76 0.25 -21.62
C ASN A 100 -4.73 1.35 -21.32
N GLU A 101 -4.76 2.49 -22.01
CA GLU A 101 -3.83 3.59 -21.75
C GLU A 101 -4.04 4.19 -20.35
N GLN A 102 -5.29 4.51 -20.00
CA GLN A 102 -5.63 5.06 -18.69
C GLN A 102 -5.40 4.02 -17.58
N PHE A 103 -5.80 2.76 -17.82
CA PHE A 103 -5.55 1.66 -16.89
C PHE A 103 -4.06 1.53 -16.57
N ASN A 104 -3.19 1.48 -17.58
CA ASN A 104 -1.75 1.32 -17.39
C ASN A 104 -1.15 2.50 -16.61
N ARG A 105 -1.58 3.74 -16.91
CA ARG A 105 -1.13 4.94 -16.19
C ARG A 105 -1.51 4.90 -14.70
N LEU A 106 -2.78 4.61 -14.40
CA LEU A 106 -3.28 4.55 -13.02
C LEU A 106 -2.66 3.38 -12.24
N HIS A 107 -2.52 2.22 -12.89
CA HIS A 107 -1.87 1.07 -12.30
C HIS A 107 -0.40 1.36 -11.98
N LEU A 108 0.37 1.89 -12.94
CA LEU A 108 1.77 2.26 -12.70
C LEU A 108 1.90 3.29 -11.58
N LEU A 109 1.02 4.30 -11.54
CA LEU A 109 1.03 5.30 -10.47
C LEU A 109 0.78 4.64 -9.10
N SER A 110 -0.16 3.70 -8.99
CA SER A 110 -0.38 2.96 -7.72
C SER A 110 0.83 2.11 -7.32
N VAL A 111 1.54 1.51 -8.27
CA VAL A 111 2.77 0.74 -8.02
C VAL A 111 3.87 1.66 -7.50
N VAL A 112 4.10 2.80 -8.15
CA VAL A 112 5.10 3.81 -7.71
C VAL A 112 4.78 4.31 -6.31
N ILE A 113 3.51 4.64 -6.03
CA ILE A 113 3.05 5.03 -4.69
C ILE A 113 3.38 3.93 -3.66
N THR A 114 3.07 2.68 -3.99
CA THR A 114 3.33 1.54 -3.09
C THR A 114 4.83 1.35 -2.83
N LEU A 115 5.68 1.52 -3.85
CA LEU A 115 7.14 1.47 -3.71
C LEU A 115 7.67 2.62 -2.83
N ILE A 116 7.12 3.84 -2.95
CA ILE A 116 7.49 4.95 -2.08
C ILE A 116 7.14 4.64 -0.62
N ILE A 117 5.93 4.13 -0.36
CA ILE A 117 5.51 3.72 0.99
C ILE A 117 6.44 2.64 1.56
N LEU A 118 6.86 1.67 0.73
CA LEU A 118 7.81 0.63 1.13
C LEU A 118 9.15 1.23 1.55
N LEU A 119 9.75 2.08 0.72
CA LEU A 119 11.04 2.71 1.00
C LEU A 119 10.98 3.60 2.25
N LEU A 120 9.92 4.38 2.38
CA LEU A 120 9.64 5.17 3.57
C LEU A 120 9.55 4.29 4.82
N SER A 121 8.82 3.18 4.75
CA SER A 121 8.65 2.27 5.89
C SER A 121 9.96 1.58 6.29
N ILE A 122 10.81 1.20 5.32
CA ILE A 122 12.14 0.64 5.59
C ILE A 122 13.05 1.70 6.21
N SER A 123 12.98 2.97 5.74
CA SER A 123 13.84 4.04 6.23
C SER A 123 13.65 4.35 7.72
N VAL A 124 12.48 4.07 8.29
CA VAL A 124 12.20 4.24 9.72
C VAL A 124 13.10 3.35 10.58
N ALA A 125 13.53 2.18 10.09
CA ALA A 125 14.45 1.32 10.82
C ALA A 125 15.88 1.88 10.92
N LEU A 126 16.17 2.97 10.20
CA LEU A 126 17.48 3.63 10.17
C LEU A 126 17.51 4.95 10.97
N LEU A 127 16.37 5.35 11.57
CA LEU A 127 16.19 6.57 12.37
C LEU A 127 16.21 6.25 13.87
#